data_AF-A0A950JIN7-F1
#
_entry.id   AF-A0A950JIN7-F1
#
_cell.length_a   1.000
_cell.length_b   1.000
_cell.length_c   1.000
_cell.angle_alpha   90.00
_cell.angle_beta   90.00
_cell.angle_gamma   90.00
#
_symmetry.space_group_name_H-M   'P 1'
#
loop_
_entity.id
_entity.type
_entity.pdbx_description
1 polymer ?
#
loop_
_entity_poly.entity_id
_entity_poly.type
_entity_poly.pdbx_seq_one_letter_code
_entity_poly.pdbx_strand_id
1 'polypeptide(L)'
;MKRLLLTSASLLALMTAAQTASATTFLYSGAIVDFTIPATGTYQITAFGAQGGSAGGGEIGLAHGGGGAEIRGDFVLTKGDVLQIAVGGAGDASADGGGGGGGG
;
A
#
# COMPACT_ATOMS: atom_id res chain seq x y z
N MET A 1 47.38 -15.06 47.38
CA MET A 1 46.16 -15.87 47.61
C MET A 1 44.94 -15.00 47.31
N LYS A 2 44.08 -15.44 46.37
CA LYS A 2 42.61 -15.26 46.29
C LYS A 2 42.08 -13.80 46.32
N ARG A 3 41.75 -13.15 45.19
CA ARG A 3 40.52 -13.25 44.33
C ARG A 3 39.41 -12.22 44.69
N LEU A 4 38.63 -11.78 43.67
CA LEU A 4 37.33 -11.04 43.62
C LEU A 4 37.44 -9.49 43.46
N LEU A 5 36.69 -8.75 42.62
CA LEU A 5 35.53 -8.90 41.70
C LEU A 5 35.59 -7.75 40.65
N LEU A 6 35.48 -8.01 39.35
CA LEU A 6 34.26 -7.84 38.51
C LEU A 6 33.60 -6.45 38.53
N THR A 7 33.91 -5.61 37.54
CA THR A 7 32.90 -4.75 36.89
C THR A 7 33.10 -4.86 35.37
N SER A 8 32.30 -5.71 34.76
CA SER A 8 32.09 -5.71 33.32
C SER A 8 31.45 -4.38 32.95
N ALA A 9 32.20 -3.50 32.28
CA ALA A 9 31.60 -2.44 31.49
C ALA A 9 30.82 -3.12 30.37
N SER A 10 29.56 -3.50 30.64
CA SER A 10 28.59 -3.76 29.59
C SER A 10 28.36 -2.41 28.93
N LEU A 11 29.19 -2.10 27.95
CA LEU A 11 28.96 -1.00 27.03
C LEU A 11 27.67 -1.38 26.31
N LEU A 12 26.58 -0.81 26.80
CA LEU A 12 25.25 -0.89 26.23
C LEU A 12 25.39 -0.51 24.76
N ALA A 13 25.45 -1.51 23.89
CA ALA A 13 25.46 -1.30 22.45
C ALA A 13 24.10 -0.67 22.13
N LEU A 14 24.11 0.66 21.98
CA LEU A 14 22.96 1.41 21.52
C LEU A 14 22.74 0.98 20.05
N MET A 15 22.03 -0.13 19.87
CA MET A 15 21.60 -0.58 18.56
C MET A 15 20.55 0.41 18.09
N THR A 16 21.00 1.46 17.41
CA THR A 16 20.14 2.30 16.58
C THR A 16 19.66 1.42 15.43
N ALA A 17 18.57 0.67 15.66
CA ALA A 17 17.86 0.03 14.57
C ALA A 17 17.33 1.17 13.70
N ALA A 18 17.86 1.31 12.49
CA ALA A 18 17.22 2.14 11.47
C ALA A 18 15.83 1.57 11.26
N GLN A 19 14.79 2.29 11.69
CA GLN A 19 13.40 1.87 11.49
C GLN A 19 13.20 1.79 9.99
N THR A 20 13.20 0.57 9.44
CA THR A 20 12.95 0.38 8.01
C THR A 20 11.50 0.79 7.78
N ALA A 21 11.28 1.86 7.04
CA ALA A 21 9.95 2.22 6.59
C ALA A 21 9.45 1.08 5.70
N SER A 22 8.49 0.31 6.19
CA SER A 22 7.84 -0.77 5.46
C SER A 22 6.43 -0.32 5.10
N ALA A 23 6.10 -0.36 3.81
CA ALA A 23 4.76 -0.06 3.33
C ALA A 23 3.95 -1.36 3.22
N THR A 24 2.71 -1.33 3.68
CA THR A 24 1.74 -2.40 3.43
C THR A 24 0.96 -2.06 2.16
N THR A 25 1.00 -2.94 1.16
CA THR A 25 0.29 -2.75 -0.11
C THR A 25 -0.95 -3.64 -0.16
N PHE A 26 -2.09 -3.04 -0.47
CA PHE A 26 -3.35 -3.74 -0.70
C PHE A 26 -3.62 -3.77 -2.21
N LEU A 27 -3.82 -4.96 -2.76
CA LEU A 27 -4.17 -5.16 -4.16
C LEU A 27 -5.68 -5.43 -4.29
N TYR A 28 -6.20 -5.29 -5.51
CA TYR A 28 -7.59 -5.61 -5.81
C TYR A 28 -7.93 -7.04 -5.38
N SER A 29 -8.97 -7.17 -4.55
CA SER A 29 -9.50 -8.45 -4.05
C SER A 29 -10.98 -8.65 -4.41
N GLY A 30 -11.66 -7.63 -4.96
CA GLY A 30 -13.12 -7.62 -5.13
C GLY A 30 -13.91 -7.43 -3.83
N ALA A 31 -13.24 -7.12 -2.72
CA ALA A 31 -13.88 -6.90 -1.42
C ALA A 31 -13.17 -5.82 -0.61
N ILE A 32 -13.86 -5.28 0.39
CA ILE A 32 -13.26 -4.39 1.38
C ILE A 32 -12.33 -5.20 2.29
N VAL A 33 -11.14 -4.67 2.54
CA VAL A 33 -10.17 -5.22 3.48
C VAL A 33 -10.07 -4.31 4.69
N ASP A 34 -10.28 -4.86 5.88
CA ASP A 34 -10.07 -4.13 7.12
C ASP A 34 -8.59 -4.20 7.54
N PHE A 35 -8.00 -3.03 7.81
CA PHE A 35 -6.64 -2.91 8.34
C PHE A 35 -6.64 -2.18 9.68
N THR A 36 -6.24 -2.87 10.73
CA THR A 36 -6.12 -2.28 12.07
C THR A 36 -4.75 -1.63 12.23
N ILE A 37 -4.74 -0.35 12.63
CA ILE A 37 -3.52 0.43 12.81
C ILE A 37 -2.70 -0.14 13.99
N PRO A 38 -1.44 -0.56 13.76
CA PRO A 38 -0.64 -1.25 14.77
C PRO A 38 -0.06 -0.33 15.84
N ALA A 39 0.13 0.96 15.52
CA ALA A 39 0.72 1.96 16.41
C ALA A 39 0.19 3.37 16.09
N THR A 40 0.03 4.21 17.12
CA THR A 40 -0.32 5.62 16.93
C THR A 40 0.81 6.36 16.26
N GLY A 41 0.52 7.14 15.21
CA GLY A 41 1.53 7.91 14.50
C GLY A 41 1.00 8.52 13.19
N THR A 42 1.90 9.14 12.43
CA THR A 42 1.59 9.66 11.10
C THR A 42 1.84 8.57 10.05
N TYR A 43 0.82 8.27 9.25
CA TYR A 43 0.86 7.31 8.16
C TYR A 43 0.75 8.04 6.82
N GLN A 44 1.68 7.76 5.92
CA GLN A 44 1.54 8.18 4.53
C GLN A 44 0.72 7.13 3.77
N ILE A 45 -0.42 7.53 3.24
CA ILE A 45 -1.29 6.67 2.43
C ILE A 45 -1.16 7.14 0.98
N THR A 46 -0.80 6.21 0.11
CA THR A 46 -0.82 6.41 -1.36
C THR A 46 -1.86 5.48 -1.94
N ALA A 47 -2.79 6.02 -2.72
CA ALA A 47 -3.82 5.26 -3.41
C ALA A 47 -3.69 5.45 -4.92
N PHE A 48 -3.76 4.34 -5.65
CA PHE A 48 -3.76 4.30 -7.11
C PHE A 48 -5.15 3.89 -7.59
N GLY A 49 -5.74 4.73 -8.44
CA GLY A 49 -7.00 4.46 -9.11
C GLY A 49 -6.84 3.32 -10.11
N ALA A 50 -7.92 2.56 -10.31
CA ALA A 50 -7.90 1.42 -11.22
C ALA A 50 -7.74 1.84 -12.69
N GLN A 51 -7.13 0.95 -13.48
CA GLN A 51 -7.03 1.13 -14.92
C GLN A 51 -8.42 1.03 -15.58
N GLY A 52 -8.67 1.84 -16.61
CA GLY A 52 -9.83 1.66 -17.48
C GLY A 52 -9.78 0.38 -18.32
N GLY A 53 -10.90 0.06 -18.94
CA GLY A 53 -11.02 -1.04 -19.90
C GLY A 53 -10.19 -0.83 -21.16
N SER A 54 -9.68 -1.92 -21.72
CA SER A 54 -8.97 -1.90 -23.01
C SER A 54 -9.93 -2.15 -24.16
N ALA A 55 -9.69 -1.56 -25.32
CA ALA A 55 -10.48 -1.82 -26.53
C ALA A 55 -9.65 -2.56 -27.59
N GLY A 56 -10.29 -3.50 -28.29
CA GLY A 56 -9.64 -4.25 -29.36
C GLY A 56 -10.63 -4.80 -30.39
N GLY A 57 -10.55 -4.31 -31.63
CA GLY A 57 -11.34 -4.78 -32.76
C GLY A 57 -10.99 -4.04 -34.07
N GLY A 58 -10.68 -4.79 -35.13
CA GLY A 58 -10.36 -4.23 -36.47
C GLY A 58 -8.91 -3.73 -36.66
N GLU A 59 -8.67 -3.01 -37.77
CA GLU A 59 -7.35 -2.50 -38.22
C GLU A 59 -6.65 -1.54 -37.24
N ILE A 60 -7.33 -1.08 -36.18
CA ILE A 60 -6.85 0.00 -35.29
C ILE A 60 -5.98 -0.45 -34.11
N GLY A 61 -5.66 -1.75 -33.98
CA GLY A 61 -4.79 -2.25 -32.92
C GLY A 61 -5.41 -2.20 -31.52
N LEU A 62 -4.67 -2.69 -30.51
CA LEU A 62 -5.11 -2.72 -29.11
C LEU A 62 -4.97 -1.32 -28.49
N ALA A 63 -6.07 -0.76 -27.99
CA ALA A 63 -6.06 0.48 -27.22
C ALA A 63 -6.14 0.15 -25.71
N HIS A 64 -5.14 0.58 -24.94
CA HIS A 64 -5.13 0.40 -23.49
C HIS A 64 -6.04 1.42 -22.80
N GLY A 65 -6.73 0.99 -21.75
CA GLY A 65 -7.47 1.89 -20.87
C GLY A 65 -6.55 2.82 -20.08
N GLY A 66 -7.06 4.01 -19.72
CA GLY A 66 -6.31 5.01 -18.96
C GLY A 66 -5.83 4.46 -17.60
N GLY A 67 -4.63 4.85 -17.17
CA GLY A 67 -3.93 4.25 -16.02
C GLY A 67 -4.46 4.58 -14.61
N GLY A 68 -5.60 5.25 -14.49
CA GLY A 68 -6.11 5.74 -13.20
C GLY A 68 -5.37 6.99 -12.69
N ALA A 69 -5.69 7.40 -11.46
CA ALA A 69 -5.10 8.57 -10.80
C ALA A 69 -4.32 8.16 -9.55
N GLU A 70 -3.26 8.89 -9.20
CA GLU A 70 -2.54 8.71 -7.93
C GLU A 70 -2.91 9.83 -6.95
N ILE A 71 -3.24 9.46 -5.71
CA ILE A 71 -3.34 10.41 -4.60
C ILE A 71 -2.43 9.99 -3.46
N ARG A 72 -1.83 10.97 -2.77
CA ARG A 72 -1.01 10.75 -1.59
C ARG A 72 -1.38 11.76 -0.51
N GLY A 73 -1.42 11.30 0.73
CA GLY A 73 -1.64 12.16 1.90
C GLY A 73 -1.05 11.56 3.17
N ASP A 74 -0.75 12.43 4.12
CA ASP A 74 -0.29 12.05 5.45
C ASP A 74 -1.46 12.18 6.45
N PHE A 75 -1.68 11.14 7.24
CA PHE A 75 -2.80 11.04 8.19
C PHE A 75 -2.28 10.69 9.58
N VAL A 76 -2.78 11.38 10.60
CA VAL A 76 -2.50 11.02 11.99
C VAL A 76 -3.54 9.98 12.42
N LEU A 77 -3.08 8.76 12.72
CA LEU A 77 -3.93 7.64 13.10
C LEU A 77 -3.54 7.11 14.47
N THR A 78 -4.52 6.56 15.19
CA THR A 78 -4.35 5.98 16.52
C THR A 78 -4.27 4.47 16.43
N LYS A 79 -3.47 3.86 17.30
CA LYS A 79 -3.44 2.40 17.45
C LYS A 79 -4.85 1.86 17.69
N GLY A 80 -5.25 0.86 16.92
CA GLY A 80 -6.57 0.23 17.01
C GLY A 80 -7.62 0.85 16.09
N ASP A 81 -7.34 1.98 15.44
CA ASP A 81 -8.20 2.49 14.36
C ASP A 81 -8.29 1.43 13.26
N VAL A 82 -9.48 1.26 12.68
CA VAL A 82 -9.71 0.32 11.58
C VAL A 82 -9.92 1.13 10.30
N LEU A 83 -9.02 0.95 9.34
CA LEU A 83 -9.18 1.46 7.98
C LEU A 83 -9.93 0.41 7.16
N GLN A 84 -11.01 0.84 6.50
CA GLN A 84 -11.68 0.05 5.49
C GLN A 84 -11.10 0.40 4.13
N ILE A 85 -10.42 -0.56 3.50
CA ILE A 85 -9.67 -0.35 2.26
C ILE A 85 -10.42 -1.03 1.12
N ALA A 86 -10.91 -0.22 0.19
CA ALA A 86 -11.47 -0.67 -1.09
C ALA A 86 -10.47 -0.33 -2.20
N VAL A 87 -10.02 -1.35 -2.93
CA VAL A 87 -9.17 -1.19 -4.11
C VAL A 87 -10.03 -1.47 -5.33
N GLY A 88 -9.99 -0.61 -6.34
CA GLY A 88 -10.71 -0.82 -7.60
C GLY A 88 -10.02 -1.83 -8.50
N GLY A 89 -10.80 -2.62 -9.23
CA GLY A 89 -10.33 -3.52 -10.28
C GLY A 89 -10.24 -2.84 -11.65
N ALA A 90 -9.37 -3.35 -12.50
CA ALA A 90 -9.24 -2.87 -13.88
C ALA A 90 -10.56 -3.07 -14.65
N GLY A 91 -10.89 -2.13 -15.54
CA GLY A 91 -12.07 -2.23 -16.39
C GLY A 91 -11.97 -3.34 -17.42
N ASP A 92 -13.11 -3.84 -17.88
CA ASP A 92 -13.18 -4.94 -18.83
C ASP A 92 -12.72 -4.57 -20.25
N ALA A 93 -12.28 -5.57 -20.99
CA ALA A 93 -11.96 -5.41 -22.40
C ALA A 93 -13.24 -5.43 -23.26
N SER A 94 -13.36 -4.51 -24.23
CA SER A 94 -14.51 -4.46 -25.16
C SER A 94 -14.08 -4.29 -26.61
N ALA A 95 -14.78 -4.94 -27.54
CA ALA A 95 -14.49 -4.82 -28.98
C ALA A 95 -15.02 -3.51 -29.59
N ASP A 96 -16.07 -2.93 -29.00
CA ASP A 96 -16.86 -1.85 -29.60
C ASP A 96 -16.42 -0.42 -29.22
N GLY A 97 -15.14 -0.23 -28.89
CA GLY A 97 -14.53 1.11 -28.79
C GLY A 97 -14.92 1.98 -27.57
N GLY A 98 -15.59 1.42 -26.57
CA GLY A 98 -15.87 2.11 -25.30
C GLY A 98 -14.86 1.76 -24.20
N GLY A 99 -13.98 2.68 -23.85
CA GLY A 99 -13.10 2.55 -22.67
C GLY A 99 -13.86 2.91 -21.38
N GLY A 100 -14.53 1.94 -20.75
CA GLY A 100 -15.11 2.14 -19.43
C GLY A 100 -14.02 2.43 -18.38
N GLY A 101 -14.34 3.18 -17.32
CA GLY A 101 -13.44 3.32 -16.17
C GLY A 101 -13.31 1.99 -15.41
N GLY A 102 -12.19 1.79 -14.71
CA GLY A 102 -12.06 0.68 -13.76
C GLY A 102 -13.06 0.83 -12.60
N GLY A 103 -13.42 -0.28 -11.96
CA GLY A 103 -14.47 -0.34 -10.93
C GLY A 103 -14.25 -1.48 -9.95
N GLY A 104 -15.00 -1.47 -8.85
CA GLY A 104 -14.95 -2.48 -7.79
C GLY A 104 -16.14 -2.32 -6.86
#